data_AF-A0A2W5V8T9-F1
#
_entry.id   AF-A0A2W5V8T9-F1
#
_cell.length_a   1.000
_cell.length_b   1.000
_cell.length_c   1.000
_cell.angle_alpha   90.00
_cell.angle_beta   90.00
_cell.angle_gamma   90.00
#
_symmetry.space_group_name_H-M   'P 1'
#
loop_
_entity.id
_entity.type
_entity.pdbx_description
1 polymer ?
#
loop_
_entity_poly.entity_id
_entity_poly.type
_entity_poly.pdbx_seq_one_letter_code
_entity_poly.pdbx_strand_id
1 'polypeptide(L)'
;MKSLFLMLVVAMPVFATESAADRFNALPENEKQALREKLAAFKKLPAEEQTRLRENLQRFRAMPPEEQRRVRENLRTFMALPEKDKEQLRERYREWRQLDSEKREKLRTQFRSWLRENPERREQLRENLQRWRSMDEKQREELRERLRERRR
;
A
#
# COMPACT_ATOMS: atom_id res chain seq x y z
N MET A 1 -3.78 -4.99 16.37
CA MET A 1 -2.98 -3.73 16.32
C MET A 1 -3.54 -2.83 15.23
N LYS A 2 -4.10 -1.68 15.60
CA LYS A 2 -4.76 -0.75 14.67
C LYS A 2 -3.70 -0.17 13.73
N SER A 3 -3.82 -0.44 12.43
CA SER A 3 -2.84 -0.05 11.41
C SER A 3 -2.83 1.47 11.24
N LEU A 4 -1.92 2.16 11.93
CA LEU A 4 -1.66 3.59 11.78
C LEU A 4 -0.78 3.82 10.55
N PHE A 5 -1.38 3.75 9.36
CA PHE A 5 -0.76 4.34 8.18
C PHE A 5 -1.19 5.80 8.08
N LEU A 6 -0.27 6.69 8.44
CA LEU A 6 -0.46 8.13 8.33
C LEU A 6 -0.29 8.54 6.85
N MET A 7 -1.27 8.24 6.00
CA MET A 7 -1.38 8.86 4.68
C MET A 7 -2.20 10.15 4.83
N LEU A 8 -1.53 11.26 5.12
CA LEU A 8 -2.01 12.55 4.65
C LEU A 8 -1.41 12.79 3.28
N VAL A 9 -2.14 12.41 2.25
CA VAL A 9 -2.13 13.20 1.02
C VAL A 9 -3.53 13.77 0.91
N VAL A 10 -3.74 14.88 1.61
CA VAL A 10 -4.87 15.75 1.32
C VAL A 10 -4.66 16.18 -0.14
N ALA A 11 -5.58 15.79 -1.01
CA ALA A 11 -5.68 16.33 -2.35
C ALA A 11 -6.21 17.77 -2.20
N MET A 12 -5.32 18.70 -1.87
CA MET A 12 -5.59 20.12 -1.95
C MET A 12 -4.62 20.74 -2.94
N PRO A 13 -5.10 21.71 -3.76
CA PRO A 13 -4.25 22.42 -4.69
C PRO A 13 -3.09 23.02 -3.91
N VAL A 14 -1.86 22.69 -4.33
CA VAL A 14 -0.64 23.30 -3.81
C VAL A 14 -0.62 24.73 -4.36
N PHE A 15 -1.28 25.66 -3.69
CA PHE A 15 -0.95 27.07 -3.84
C PHE A 15 0.34 27.31 -3.06
N ALA A 16 1.35 27.83 -3.74
CA ALA A 16 2.75 27.80 -3.34
C ALA A 16 3.12 28.69 -2.12
N THR A 17 2.17 29.12 -1.29
CA THR A 17 2.40 30.11 -0.22
C THR A 17 1.76 29.77 1.13
N GLU A 18 0.94 28.73 1.26
CA GLU A 18 0.29 28.42 2.55
C GLU A 18 1.15 27.53 3.46
N SER A 19 1.30 27.94 4.71
CA SER A 19 2.01 27.14 5.72
C SER A 19 1.24 25.85 6.03
N ALA A 20 1.88 24.91 6.73
CA ALA A 20 1.15 23.73 7.24
C ALA A 20 0.05 24.12 8.25
N ALA A 21 0.21 25.22 8.97
CA ALA A 21 -0.77 25.73 9.90
C ALA A 21 -1.99 26.32 9.18
N ASP A 22 -1.77 27.08 8.10
CA ASP A 22 -2.86 27.67 7.30
C ASP A 22 -3.74 26.57 6.68
N ARG A 23 -3.09 25.56 6.08
CA ARG A 23 -3.78 24.38 5.53
C ARG A 23 -4.56 23.62 6.60
N PHE A 24 -4.01 23.45 7.80
CA PHE A 24 -4.71 22.80 8.90
C PHE A 24 -5.92 23.63 9.37
N ASN A 25 -5.76 24.94 9.46
CA ASN A 25 -6.82 25.86 9.90
C ASN A 25 -7.96 25.95 8.87
N ALA A 26 -7.68 25.78 7.58
CA ALA A 26 -8.66 25.73 6.51
C ALA A 26 -9.51 24.44 6.50
N LEU A 27 -9.11 23.38 7.23
CA LEU A 27 -9.86 22.13 7.26
C LEU A 27 -11.17 22.25 8.06
N PRO A 28 -12.23 21.55 7.64
CA PRO A 28 -13.42 21.31 8.47
C PRO A 28 -13.08 20.71 9.84
N GLU A 29 -13.88 20.97 10.87
CA GLU A 29 -13.55 20.57 12.24
C GLU A 29 -13.47 19.04 12.41
N ASN A 30 -14.31 18.28 11.69
CA ASN A 30 -14.24 16.81 11.67
C ASN A 30 -12.91 16.31 11.08
N GLU A 31 -12.38 16.97 10.05
CA GLU A 31 -11.08 16.63 9.48
C GLU A 31 -9.94 17.01 10.43
N LYS A 32 -10.00 18.20 11.04
CA LYS A 32 -9.05 18.61 12.10
C LYS A 32 -9.01 17.59 13.22
N GLN A 33 -10.17 17.13 13.68
CA GLN A 33 -10.28 16.14 14.75
C GLN A 33 -9.64 14.80 14.34
N ALA A 34 -9.94 14.30 13.14
CA ALA A 34 -9.32 13.08 12.62
C ALA A 34 -7.78 13.21 12.51
N LEU A 35 -7.27 14.40 12.17
CA LEU A 35 -5.83 14.68 12.15
C LEU A 35 -5.21 14.70 13.54
N ARG A 36 -5.87 15.34 14.52
CA ARG A 36 -5.43 15.36 15.92
C ARG A 36 -5.35 13.95 16.49
N GLU A 37 -6.33 13.10 16.20
CA GLU A 37 -6.35 11.69 16.63
C GLU A 37 -5.21 10.89 16.00
N LYS A 38 -4.99 11.02 14.69
CA LYS A 38 -3.87 10.36 14.00
C LYS A 38 -2.52 10.82 14.55
N LEU A 39 -2.37 12.12 14.84
CA LEU A 39 -1.16 12.68 15.44
C LEU A 39 -0.94 12.16 16.86
N ALA A 40 -1.98 12.13 17.70
CA ALA A 40 -1.91 11.60 19.04
C ALA A 40 -1.52 10.12 19.04
N ALA A 41 -2.08 9.34 18.11
CA ALA A 41 -1.75 7.94 17.93
C ALA A 41 -0.30 7.75 17.44
N PHE A 42 0.18 8.59 16.53
CA PHE A 42 1.59 8.58 16.10
C PHE A 42 2.55 8.89 17.25
N LYS A 43 2.24 9.90 18.08
CA LYS A 43 3.06 10.27 19.25
C LYS A 43 3.16 9.16 20.31
N LYS A 44 2.18 8.26 20.37
CA LYS A 44 2.18 7.10 21.26
C LYS A 44 3.01 5.92 20.73
N LEU A 45 3.49 5.96 19.49
CA LEU A 45 4.34 4.89 18.95
C LEU A 45 5.74 4.94 19.57
N PRO A 46 6.44 3.79 19.71
CA PRO A 46 7.85 3.76 20.06
C PRO A 46 8.69 4.64 19.12
N ALA A 47 9.77 5.23 19.63
CA ALA A 47 10.61 6.16 18.87
C ALA A 47 11.13 5.57 17.55
N GLU A 48 11.49 4.28 17.55
CA GLU A 48 11.94 3.57 16.36
C GLU A 48 10.84 3.48 15.28
N GLU A 49 9.60 3.15 15.67
CA GLU A 49 8.47 3.10 14.73
C GLU A 49 8.10 4.51 14.21
N GLN A 50 8.23 5.55 15.05
CA GLN A 50 8.07 6.93 14.59
C GLN A 50 9.11 7.29 13.52
N THR A 51 10.38 6.95 13.76
CA THR A 51 11.48 7.20 12.80
C THR A 51 11.23 6.45 11.50
N ARG A 52 10.90 5.16 11.57
CA ARG A 52 10.58 4.35 10.40
C ARG A 52 9.43 4.94 9.57
N LEU A 53 8.38 5.45 10.21
CA LEU A 53 7.27 6.11 9.52
C LEU A 53 7.70 7.41 8.84
N ARG A 54 8.55 8.22 9.49
CA ARG A 54 9.10 9.45 8.90
C ARG A 54 9.96 9.14 7.67
N GLU A 55 10.83 8.14 7.75
CA GLU A 55 11.66 7.70 6.62
C GLU A 55 10.81 7.19 5.46
N ASN A 56 9.78 6.37 5.73
CA ASN A 56 8.88 5.90 4.69
C ASN A 56 8.15 7.05 4.00
N LEU A 57 7.73 8.07 4.76
CA LEU A 57 7.10 9.27 4.21
C LEU A 57 8.07 10.08 3.36
N GLN A 58 9.32 10.25 3.80
CA GLN A 58 10.36 10.93 3.01
C GLN A 58 10.61 10.18 1.69
N ARG A 59 10.77 8.86 1.74
CA ARG A 59 10.92 8.02 0.55
C ARG A 59 9.74 8.16 -0.39
N PHE A 60 8.51 8.13 0.12
CA PHE A 60 7.31 8.31 -0.69
C PHE A 60 7.26 9.68 -1.36
N ARG A 61 7.59 10.76 -0.64
CA ARG A 61 7.62 12.12 -1.21
C ARG A 61 8.69 12.29 -2.29
N ALA A 62 9.80 11.57 -2.18
CA ALA A 62 10.88 11.56 -3.17
C ALA A 62 10.58 10.71 -4.41
N MET A 63 9.51 9.91 -4.42
CA MET A 63 9.13 9.10 -5.59
C MET A 63 8.57 9.99 -6.72
N PRO A 64 8.78 9.62 -8.00
CA PRO A 64 8.07 10.23 -9.12
C PRO A 64 6.54 10.17 -8.96
N PRO A 65 5.77 11.12 -9.52
CA PRO A 65 4.32 11.19 -9.36
C PRO A 65 3.58 9.88 -9.73
N GLU A 66 4.05 9.18 -10.75
CA GLU A 66 3.51 7.91 -11.23
C GLU A 66 3.71 6.81 -10.19
N GLU A 67 4.88 6.73 -9.59
CA GLU A 67 5.17 5.79 -8.50
C GLU A 67 4.35 6.11 -7.25
N GLN A 68 4.19 7.40 -6.91
CA GLN A 68 3.31 7.80 -5.82
C GLN A 68 1.86 7.38 -6.07
N ARG A 69 1.36 7.48 -7.32
CA ARG A 69 0.04 6.99 -7.71
C ARG A 69 -0.07 5.48 -7.50
N ARG A 70 0.92 4.70 -7.97
CA ARG A 70 0.95 3.25 -7.79
C ARG A 70 0.93 2.84 -6.31
N VAL A 71 1.72 3.51 -5.46
CA VAL A 71 1.74 3.24 -4.02
C VAL A 71 0.39 3.55 -3.37
N ARG A 72 -0.26 4.66 -3.74
CA ARG A 72 -1.62 5.00 -3.26
C ARG A 72 -2.66 3.97 -3.68
N GLU A 73 -2.62 3.51 -4.93
CA GLU A 73 -3.54 2.49 -5.44
C GLU A 73 -3.34 1.14 -4.72
N ASN A 74 -2.09 0.73 -4.54
CA ASN A 74 -1.75 -0.49 -3.78
C ASN A 74 -2.25 -0.39 -2.34
N LEU A 75 -2.09 0.76 -1.68
CA LEU A 75 -2.59 0.96 -0.32
C LEU A 75 -4.12 0.90 -0.27
N ARG A 76 -4.82 1.56 -1.21
CA ARG A 76 -6.29 1.49 -1.30
C ARG A 76 -6.75 0.05 -1.46
N THR A 77 -6.11 -0.69 -2.37
CA THR A 77 -6.43 -2.11 -2.61
C THR A 77 -6.17 -2.95 -1.36
N PHE A 78 -5.06 -2.73 -0.67
CA PHE A 78 -4.75 -3.42 0.59
C PHE A 78 -5.77 -3.10 1.69
N MET A 79 -6.19 -1.84 1.83
CA MET A 79 -7.18 -1.43 2.83
C MET A 79 -8.56 -2.04 2.58
N ALA A 80 -8.92 -2.28 1.32
CA ALA A 80 -10.15 -2.94 0.93
C ALA A 80 -10.13 -4.47 1.13
N LEU A 81 -8.96 -5.08 1.38
CA LEU A 81 -8.90 -6.52 1.63
C LEU A 81 -9.63 -6.90 2.93
N PRO A 82 -10.33 -8.06 2.96
CA PRO A 82 -10.82 -8.64 4.21
C PRO A 82 -9.67 -8.90 5.19
N GLU A 83 -9.93 -8.84 6.50
CA GLU A 83 -8.85 -8.91 7.50
C GLU A 83 -8.03 -10.19 7.42
N LYS A 84 -8.68 -11.34 7.16
CA LYS A 84 -8.00 -12.63 6.94
C LYS A 84 -7.00 -12.60 5.78
N ASP A 85 -7.29 -11.85 4.70
CA ASP A 85 -6.36 -11.71 3.58
C ASP A 85 -5.23 -10.73 3.91
N LYS A 86 -5.53 -9.66 4.66
CA LYS A 86 -4.51 -8.74 5.18
C LYS A 86 -3.52 -9.47 6.06
N GLU A 87 -3.99 -10.34 6.95
CA GLU A 87 -3.14 -11.15 7.83
C GLU A 87 -2.24 -12.09 7.06
N GLN A 88 -2.78 -12.86 6.12
CA GLN A 88 -1.99 -13.72 5.23
C GLN A 88 -0.93 -12.93 4.46
N LEU A 89 -1.27 -11.75 3.95
CA LEU A 89 -0.29 -10.92 3.24
C LEU A 89 0.80 -10.39 4.18
N ARG A 90 0.44 -9.97 5.39
CA ARG A 90 1.41 -9.52 6.41
C ARG A 90 2.36 -10.64 6.83
N GLU A 91 1.85 -11.87 6.97
CA GLU A 91 2.65 -13.05 7.29
C GLU A 91 3.65 -13.37 6.19
N ARG A 92 3.18 -13.53 4.95
CA ARG A 92 4.05 -13.74 3.78
C ARG A 92 5.09 -12.62 3.62
N TYR A 93 4.70 -11.39 3.89
CA TYR A 93 5.63 -10.26 3.87
C TYR A 93 6.68 -10.35 4.98
N ARG A 94 6.30 -10.83 6.18
CA ARG A 94 7.23 -11.05 7.29
C ARG A 94 8.25 -12.12 6.93
N GLU A 95 7.80 -13.26 6.41
CA GLU A 95 8.68 -14.34 5.91
C GLU A 95 9.63 -13.80 4.82
N TRP A 96 9.09 -13.07 3.85
CA TRP A 96 9.89 -12.46 2.79
C TRP A 96 10.97 -11.52 3.32
N ARG A 97 10.68 -10.73 4.36
CA ARG A 97 11.64 -9.83 4.99
C ARG A 97 12.72 -10.53 5.81
N GLN A 98 12.44 -11.73 6.30
CA GLN A 98 13.41 -12.55 7.03
C GLN A 98 14.43 -13.21 6.09
N LEU A 99 14.12 -13.35 4.79
CA LEU A 99 15.09 -13.79 3.80
C LEU A 99 16.25 -12.77 3.73
N ASP A 100 17.48 -13.24 3.65
CA ASP A 100 18.63 -12.40 3.36
C ASP A 100 18.52 -11.76 1.95
N SER A 101 19.35 -10.75 1.68
CA SER A 101 19.31 -10.01 0.41
C SER A 101 19.68 -10.88 -0.79
N GLU A 102 20.59 -11.83 -0.63
CA GLU A 102 21.05 -12.71 -1.71
C GLU A 102 19.93 -13.66 -2.15
N LYS A 103 19.27 -14.31 -1.20
CA LYS A 103 18.13 -15.20 -1.44
C LYS A 103 16.97 -14.46 -2.06
N ARG A 104 16.68 -13.22 -1.63
CA ARG A 104 15.66 -12.37 -2.26
C ARG A 104 15.99 -12.07 -3.72
N GLU A 105 17.24 -11.74 -4.02
CA GLU A 105 17.64 -11.42 -5.39
C GLU A 105 17.67 -12.66 -6.29
N LYS A 106 18.09 -13.81 -5.75
CA LYS A 106 18.02 -15.11 -6.43
C LYS A 106 16.59 -15.44 -6.83
N LEU A 107 15.63 -15.35 -5.89
CA LEU A 107 14.21 -15.62 -6.19
C LEU A 107 13.64 -14.67 -7.23
N ARG A 108 13.98 -13.38 -7.16
CA ARG A 108 13.57 -12.39 -8.17
C ARG A 108 14.12 -12.71 -9.55
N THR A 109 15.40 -13.08 -9.62
CA THR A 109 16.07 -13.41 -10.87
C THR A 109 15.47 -14.67 -11.48
N GLN A 110 15.30 -15.73 -10.69
CA GLN A 110 14.64 -16.97 -11.11
C GLN A 110 13.23 -16.70 -11.66
N PHE A 111 12.43 -15.90 -10.95
CA PHE A 111 11.09 -15.54 -11.41
C PHE A 111 11.10 -14.76 -12.73
N ARG A 112 12.03 -13.81 -12.90
CA ARG A 112 12.20 -13.06 -14.16
C ARG A 112 12.61 -13.96 -15.32
N SER A 113 13.55 -14.89 -15.10
CA SER A 113 13.98 -15.85 -16.12
C SER A 113 12.84 -16.77 -16.52
N TRP A 114 12.14 -17.34 -15.54
CA TRP A 114 10.97 -18.17 -15.78
C TRP A 114 9.90 -17.47 -16.62
N LEU A 115 9.59 -16.19 -16.33
CA LEU A 115 8.64 -15.40 -17.14
C LEU A 115 9.14 -15.10 -18.56
N ARG A 116 10.45 -15.05 -18.78
CA ARG A 116 11.03 -14.86 -20.11
C ARG A 116 10.93 -16.12 -20.94
N GLU A 117 11.18 -17.27 -20.32
CA GLU A 117 11.11 -18.60 -20.93
C GLU A 117 9.67 -19.06 -21.17
N ASN A 118 8.68 -18.50 -20.46
CA ASN A 118 7.27 -18.85 -20.55
C ASN A 118 6.41 -17.65 -21.01
N PRO A 119 6.48 -17.27 -22.30
CA PRO A 119 5.79 -16.07 -22.80
C PRO A 119 4.27 -16.15 -22.63
N GLU A 120 3.63 -17.32 -22.76
CA GLU A 120 2.18 -17.43 -22.54
C GLU A 120 1.81 -17.19 -21.08
N ARG A 121 2.63 -17.66 -20.13
CA ARG A 121 2.42 -17.38 -18.69
C ARG A 121 2.54 -15.89 -18.38
N ARG A 122 3.50 -15.22 -19.00
CA ARG A 122 3.65 -13.79 -18.89
C ARG A 122 2.43 -13.04 -19.45
N GLU A 123 1.91 -13.48 -20.59
CA GLU A 123 0.68 -12.89 -21.16
C GLU A 123 -0.52 -13.12 -20.25
N GLN A 124 -0.71 -14.35 -19.77
CA GLN A 124 -1.77 -14.69 -18.84
C GLN A 124 -1.75 -13.82 -17.57
N LEU A 125 -0.57 -13.56 -17.00
CA LEU A 125 -0.44 -12.66 -15.86
C LEU A 125 -0.82 -11.21 -16.20
N ARG A 126 -0.46 -10.75 -17.41
CA ARG A 126 -0.83 -9.41 -17.89
C ARG A 126 -2.34 -9.28 -18.07
N GLU A 127 -2.97 -10.23 -18.73
CA GLU A 127 -4.42 -10.29 -18.92
C GLU A 127 -5.17 -10.35 -17.58
N ASN A 128 -4.70 -11.19 -16.66
CA ASN A 128 -5.27 -11.28 -15.31
C ASN A 128 -5.18 -9.93 -14.57
N LEU A 129 -4.04 -9.24 -14.68
CA LEU A 129 -3.85 -7.92 -14.08
C LEU A 129 -4.76 -6.86 -14.73
N GLN A 130 -4.90 -6.88 -16.06
CA GLN A 130 -5.81 -5.98 -16.78
C GLN A 130 -7.26 -6.20 -16.34
N ARG A 131 -7.70 -7.47 -16.30
CA ARG A 131 -9.03 -7.84 -15.82
C ARG A 131 -9.27 -7.41 -14.38
N TRP A 132 -8.28 -7.59 -13.50
CA TRP A 132 -8.37 -7.13 -12.11
C TRP A 132 -8.53 -5.60 -12.01
N ARG A 133 -7.78 -4.85 -12.84
CA ARG A 133 -7.85 -3.38 -12.89
C ARG A 133 -9.18 -2.87 -13.41
N SER A 134 -9.82 -3.58 -14.34
CA SER A 134 -11.15 -3.22 -14.85
C SER A 134 -12.30 -3.57 -13.91
N MET A 135 -12.07 -4.42 -12.90
CA MET A 135 -13.11 -4.82 -11.95
C MET A 135 -13.41 -3.74 -10.91
N ASP A 136 -14.69 -3.59 -10.56
CA ASP A 136 -15.13 -2.84 -9.38
C ASP A 136 -14.91 -3.64 -8.08
N GLU A 137 -15.20 -3.03 -6.92
CA GLU A 137 -14.96 -3.68 -5.63
C GLU A 137 -15.81 -4.94 -5.42
N LYS A 138 -17.07 -4.94 -5.87
CA LYS A 138 -17.97 -6.09 -5.73
C LYS A 138 -17.47 -7.27 -6.57
N GLN A 139 -17.10 -7.01 -7.82
CA GLN A 139 -16.53 -8.01 -8.72
C GLN A 139 -15.22 -8.58 -8.18
N ARG A 140 -14.38 -7.74 -7.57
CA ARG A 140 -13.14 -8.19 -6.90
C ARG A 140 -13.45 -9.08 -5.71
N GLU A 141 -14.45 -8.75 -4.90
CA GLU A 141 -14.88 -9.56 -3.76
C GLU A 141 -15.41 -10.93 -4.20
N GLU A 142 -16.30 -10.97 -5.19
CA GLU A 142 -16.82 -12.22 -5.76
C GLU A 142 -15.69 -13.10 -6.32
N LEU A 143 -14.73 -12.51 -7.05
CA LEU A 143 -13.57 -13.25 -7.53
C LEU A 143 -12.71 -13.80 -6.38
N ARG A 144 -12.49 -13.02 -5.32
CA ARG A 144 -11.74 -13.49 -4.14
C ARG A 144 -12.44 -14.67 -3.48
N GLU A 145 -13.75 -14.60 -3.26
CA GLU A 145 -14.52 -15.71 -2.67
C GLU A 145 -14.43 -16.97 -3.52
N ARG A 146 -14.62 -16.84 -4.84
CA ARG A 146 -14.49 -17.98 -5.76
C ARG A 146 -13.10 -18.62 -5.72
N LEU A 147 -12.04 -17.81 -5.61
CA LEU A 147 -10.67 -18.32 -5.49
C LEU A 147 -10.41 -18.96 -4.13
N ARG A 148 -11.06 -18.49 -3.06
CA ARG A 148 -10.98 -19.12 -1.73
C ARG A 148 -11.65 -20.48 -1.71
N GLU A 149 -12.84 -20.61 -2.30
CA GLU A 149 -13.56 -21.88 -2.41
C GLU A 149 -12.74 -22.94 -3.16
N ARG A 150 -12.09 -22.55 -4.25
CA ARG A 150 -11.21 -23.46 -5.03
C ARG A 150 -9.95 -23.92 -4.29
N ARG A 151 -9.56 -23.23 -3.21
CA ARG A 151 -8.38 -23.55 -2.41
C ARG A 151 -8.71 -24.34 -1.14
N ARG A 152 -9.99 -24.55 -0.83
CA ARG A 152 -10.47 -25.45 0.22
C ARG A 152 -10.56 -26.86 -0.34
#